data_AF-A0A1F8B6G9-F1
#
_entry.id   AF-A0A1F8B6G9-F1
#
_cell.length_a   1.000
_cell.length_b   1.000
_cell.length_c   1.000
_cell.angle_alpha   90.00
_cell.angle_beta   90.00
_cell.angle_gamma   90.00
#
_symmetry.space_group_name_H-M   'P 1'
#
loop_
_entity.id
_entity.type
_entity.pdbx_description
1 polymer ?
#
loop_
_entity_poly.entity_id
_entity_poly.type
_entity_poly.pdbx_seq_one_letter_code
_entity_poly.pdbx_strand_id
1 'polypeptide(L)'
;MIVENGHAHAYTRGELLEWKDYVLLLRSVIESKTGGNKSLTVHLPYEIQHAEVRDVKRGEFYISYGEVLKRNFSIKLYWENAPWLEHRNWSLKYDNTDWTYVPRTIDLCLDTGHLMLGCKNRDEFLSLLDMLIKDRGSQIKFLHLHENNFRSDDHDPVPGIVLTKSVMNWLIKDRDFIIEKPWS
;
A
#
# COMPACT_ATOMS: atom_id res chain seq x y z
N MET A 1 -10.68 -8.05 7.34
CA MET A 1 -10.52 -6.59 7.33
C MET A 1 -9.91 -6.28 8.66
N ILE A 2 -8.74 -5.69 8.63
CA ILE A 2 -8.06 -5.20 9.82
C ILE A 2 -8.42 -3.72 9.95
N VAL A 3 -8.64 -3.20 11.16
CA VAL A 3 -8.99 -1.80 11.37
C VAL A 3 -8.05 -1.22 12.41
N GLU A 4 -7.31 -0.17 12.04
CA GLU A 4 -6.38 0.53 12.92
C GLU A 4 -6.68 2.03 12.92
N ASN A 5 -6.92 2.60 14.12
CA ASN A 5 -7.23 4.03 14.30
C ASN A 5 -8.40 4.56 13.44
N GLY A 6 -9.31 3.67 13.03
CA GLY A 6 -10.45 3.94 12.15
C GLY A 6 -10.13 3.84 10.66
N HIS A 7 -8.94 3.39 10.28
CA HIS A 7 -8.55 3.11 8.91
C HIS A 7 -8.60 1.59 8.69
N ALA A 8 -9.43 1.16 7.73
CA ALA A 8 -9.60 -0.24 7.42
C ALA A 8 -8.63 -0.69 6.33
N HIS A 9 -8.13 -1.92 6.43
CA HIS A 9 -7.39 -2.59 5.37
C HIS A 9 -8.26 -3.72 4.79
N ALA A 10 -8.48 -3.69 3.48
CA ALA A 10 -9.34 -4.65 2.78
C ALA A 10 -8.85 -6.11 2.95
N TYR A 11 -9.75 -7.07 2.75
CA TYR A 11 -9.32 -8.46 2.59
C TYR A 11 -8.57 -8.57 1.27
N THR A 12 -7.33 -9.05 1.33
CA THR A 12 -6.52 -9.33 0.14
C THR A 12 -6.10 -10.79 0.19
N ARG A 13 -5.91 -11.41 -0.98
CA ARG A 13 -5.38 -12.77 -1.06
C ARG A 13 -3.86 -12.82 -1.19
N GLY A 14 -3.22 -11.70 -1.54
CA GLY A 14 -1.79 -11.67 -1.84
C GLY A 14 -1.44 -12.51 -3.07
N GLU A 15 -2.33 -12.52 -4.06
CA GLU A 15 -2.25 -13.35 -5.27
C GLU A 15 -2.71 -12.54 -6.50
N LEU A 16 -2.58 -13.14 -7.68
CA LEU A 16 -3.15 -12.59 -8.92
C LEU A 16 -4.67 -12.46 -8.83
N LEU A 17 -5.20 -11.44 -9.49
CA LEU A 17 -6.62 -11.12 -9.52
C LEU A 17 -7.45 -12.24 -10.14
N GLU A 18 -8.48 -12.63 -9.41
CA GLU A 18 -9.59 -13.45 -9.86
C GLU A 18 -10.93 -12.74 -9.55
N TRP A 19 -12.03 -13.32 -10.04
CA TRP A 19 -13.37 -12.76 -9.82
C TRP A 19 -13.73 -12.58 -8.34
N LYS A 20 -13.16 -13.41 -7.45
CA LYS A 20 -13.42 -13.36 -6.00
C LYS A 20 -12.90 -12.06 -5.39
N ASP A 21 -11.83 -11.47 -5.92
CA ASP A 21 -11.27 -10.23 -5.38
C ASP A 21 -12.21 -9.05 -5.55
N TYR A 22 -12.99 -9.01 -6.63
CA TYR A 22 -14.05 -8.00 -6.84
C TYR A 22 -15.13 -8.11 -5.77
N VAL A 23 -15.53 -9.35 -5.43
CA VAL A 23 -16.52 -9.61 -4.38
C VAL A 23 -15.97 -9.23 -3.00
N LEU A 24 -14.70 -9.56 -2.72
CA LEU A 24 -14.02 -9.19 -1.48
C LEU A 24 -13.89 -7.67 -1.36
N LEU A 25 -13.55 -6.96 -2.43
CA LEU A 25 -13.48 -5.50 -2.42
C LEU A 25 -14.84 -4.87 -2.14
N LEU A 26 -15.91 -5.31 -2.82
CA LEU A 26 -17.26 -4.83 -2.55
C LEU A 26 -17.65 -5.05 -1.09
N ARG A 27 -17.38 -6.26 -0.56
CA ARG A 27 -17.62 -6.59 0.84
C ARG A 27 -16.85 -5.66 1.78
N SER A 28 -15.56 -5.44 1.54
CA SER A 28 -14.74 -4.51 2.34
C SER A 28 -15.24 -3.07 2.28
N VAL A 29 -15.72 -2.59 1.13
CA VAL A 29 -16.32 -1.26 0.99
C VAL A 29 -17.59 -1.14 1.83
N ILE A 30 -18.48 -2.14 1.76
CA ILE A 30 -19.71 -2.18 2.54
C ILE A 30 -19.39 -2.21 4.03
N GLU A 31 -18.54 -3.16 4.48
CA GLU A 31 -18.14 -3.30 5.88
C GLU A 31 -17.48 -2.00 6.40
N SER A 32 -16.61 -1.38 5.61
CA SER A 32 -15.97 -0.11 5.95
C SER A 32 -16.98 1.01 6.13
N LYS A 33 -17.97 1.10 5.23
CA LYS A 33 -19.02 2.12 5.30
C LYS A 33 -19.93 1.91 6.51
N THR A 34 -20.42 0.69 6.72
CA THR A 34 -21.33 0.37 7.82
C THR A 34 -20.65 0.45 9.18
N GLY A 35 -19.35 0.16 9.23
CA GLY A 35 -18.53 0.29 10.44
C GLY A 35 -18.14 1.74 10.79
N GLY A 36 -18.43 2.72 9.93
CA GLY A 36 -18.07 4.11 10.16
C GLY A 36 -16.56 4.39 10.08
N ASN A 37 -15.82 3.58 9.31
CA ASN A 37 -14.38 3.76 9.15
C ASN A 37 -14.07 5.03 8.34
N LYS A 38 -12.96 5.68 8.67
CA LYS A 38 -12.47 6.92 8.04
C LYS A 38 -12.00 6.68 6.60
N SER A 39 -11.39 5.53 6.34
CA SER A 39 -10.92 5.12 5.02
C SER A 39 -10.82 3.61 4.89
N LEU A 40 -10.66 3.15 3.65
CA LEU A 40 -10.31 1.80 3.26
C LEU A 40 -9.03 1.82 2.42
N THR A 41 -8.01 1.11 2.88
CA THR A 41 -6.80 0.84 2.11
C THR A 41 -6.92 -0.51 1.41
N VAL A 42 -6.44 -0.59 0.17
CA VAL A 42 -6.46 -1.79 -0.67
C VAL A 42 -5.11 -1.91 -1.35
N HIS A 43 -4.47 -3.07 -1.27
CA HIS A 43 -3.27 -3.34 -2.08
C HIS A 43 -3.57 -3.14 -3.57
N LEU A 44 -2.66 -2.46 -4.27
CA LEU A 44 -2.63 -2.41 -5.72
C LEU A 44 -2.61 -3.85 -6.28
N PRO A 45 -3.20 -4.12 -7.44
CA PRO A 45 -3.19 -5.45 -8.03
C PRO A 45 -1.80 -5.80 -8.57
N TYR A 46 -1.33 -7.03 -8.37
CA TYR A 46 0.01 -7.45 -8.84
C TYR A 46 0.21 -7.27 -10.34
N GLU A 47 -0.86 -7.36 -11.12
CA GLU A 47 -0.89 -7.14 -12.57
C GLU A 47 -0.42 -5.75 -13.01
N ILE A 48 -0.49 -4.75 -12.12
CA ILE A 48 -0.03 -3.38 -12.40
C ILE A 48 1.33 -3.08 -11.75
N GLN A 49 1.69 -3.80 -10.70
CA GLN A 49 2.87 -3.53 -9.89
C GLN A 49 4.10 -4.32 -10.33
N HIS A 50 3.94 -5.54 -10.84
CA HIS A 50 5.07 -6.46 -11.09
C HIS A 50 5.17 -6.81 -12.57
N ALA A 51 6.38 -6.78 -13.12
CA ALA A 51 6.62 -6.98 -14.54
C ALA A 51 6.31 -8.41 -15.00
N GLU A 52 6.48 -9.38 -14.10
CA GLU A 52 6.46 -10.81 -14.37
C GLU A 52 5.07 -11.37 -14.66
N VAL A 53 4.02 -10.69 -14.20
CA VAL A 53 2.61 -11.10 -14.33
C VAL A 53 1.73 -10.00 -14.89
N ARG A 54 2.35 -9.09 -15.61
CA ARG A 54 1.75 -7.84 -16.07
C ARG A 54 0.58 -8.09 -17.02
N ASP A 55 -0.64 -8.02 -16.49
CA ASP A 55 -1.91 -7.92 -17.22
C ASP A 55 -2.57 -6.58 -16.89
N VAL A 56 -1.96 -5.50 -17.37
CA VAL A 56 -2.31 -4.11 -17.01
C VAL A 56 -3.81 -3.86 -17.12
N LYS A 57 -4.47 -4.37 -18.16
CA LYS A 57 -5.91 -4.19 -18.37
C LYS A 57 -6.75 -4.77 -17.24
N ARG A 58 -6.37 -5.94 -16.71
CA ARG A 58 -7.06 -6.56 -15.57
C ARG A 58 -6.88 -5.72 -14.31
N GLY A 59 -5.66 -5.26 -14.05
CA GLY A 59 -5.36 -4.37 -12.93
C GLY A 59 -6.13 -3.04 -13.02
N GLU A 60 -6.14 -2.41 -14.20
CA GLU A 60 -6.88 -1.18 -14.48
C GLU A 60 -8.39 -1.34 -14.30
N PHE A 61 -8.95 -2.48 -14.73
CA PHE A 61 -10.38 -2.76 -14.54
C PHE A 61 -10.73 -2.94 -13.06
N TYR A 62 -9.89 -3.64 -12.29
CA TYR A 62 -10.07 -3.78 -10.84
C TYR A 62 -9.98 -2.44 -10.11
N ILE A 63 -8.99 -1.60 -10.47
CA ILE A 63 -8.86 -0.25 -9.93
C ILE A 63 -10.08 0.60 -10.27
N SER A 64 -10.51 0.58 -11.53
CA SER A 64 -11.70 1.32 -11.99
C SER A 64 -12.95 0.88 -11.24
N TYR A 65 -13.11 -0.42 -10.99
CA TYR A 65 -14.19 -0.96 -10.18
C TYR A 65 -14.16 -0.41 -8.74
N GLY A 66 -13.00 -0.44 -8.08
CA GLY A 66 -12.83 0.15 -6.74
C GLY A 66 -13.13 1.65 -6.70
N GLU A 67 -12.70 2.41 -7.70
CA GLU A 67 -13.00 3.85 -7.80
C GLU A 67 -14.49 4.14 -8.04
N VAL A 68 -15.21 3.26 -8.75
CA VAL A 68 -16.68 3.34 -8.85
C VAL A 68 -17.32 3.10 -7.48
N LEU A 69 -16.87 2.09 -6.74
CA LEU A 69 -17.37 1.80 -5.40
C LEU A 69 -17.09 2.96 -4.42
N LYS A 70 -15.88 3.54 -4.46
CA LYS A 70 -15.49 4.72 -3.68
C LYS A 70 -16.51 5.85 -3.81
N ARG A 71 -16.92 6.17 -5.04
CA ARG A 71 -17.91 7.20 -5.34
C ARG A 71 -19.31 6.80 -4.89
N ASN A 72 -19.75 5.58 -5.18
CA ASN A 72 -21.10 5.13 -4.89
C ASN A 72 -21.38 5.00 -3.37
N PHE A 73 -20.37 4.63 -2.58
CA PHE A 73 -20.50 4.47 -1.14
C PHE A 73 -19.99 5.68 -0.34
N SER A 74 -19.45 6.69 -1.03
CA SER A 74 -18.84 7.89 -0.43
C SER A 74 -17.86 7.53 0.68
N ILE A 75 -16.86 6.70 0.35
CA ILE A 75 -15.76 6.32 1.25
C ILE A 75 -14.45 6.95 0.77
N LYS A 76 -13.48 7.14 1.67
CA LYS A 76 -12.09 7.39 1.27
C LYS A 76 -11.43 6.05 0.96
N LEU A 77 -10.92 5.88 -0.25
CA LEU A 77 -10.24 4.65 -0.68
C LEU A 77 -8.83 5.01 -1.14
N TYR A 78 -7.84 4.27 -0.64
CA TYR A 78 -6.42 4.45 -0.93
C TYR A 78 -5.83 3.16 -1.48
N TRP A 79 -5.07 3.26 -2.56
CA TRP A 79 -4.37 2.12 -3.16
C TRP A 79 -2.93 2.05 -2.68
N GLU A 80 -2.56 0.92 -2.10
CA GLU A 80 -1.29 0.72 -1.42
C GLU A 80 -0.29 -0.06 -2.27
N ASN A 81 0.97 0.35 -2.28
CA ASN A 81 2.04 -0.48 -2.83
C ASN A 81 2.15 -1.78 -2.03
N ALA A 82 2.21 -2.92 -2.70
CA ALA A 82 2.30 -4.22 -2.05
C ALA A 82 3.50 -4.98 -2.62
N PRO A 83 4.39 -5.52 -1.77
CA PRO A 83 5.49 -6.33 -2.22
C PRO A 83 4.95 -7.69 -2.66
N TRP A 84 5.64 -8.31 -3.62
CA TRP A 84 5.43 -9.73 -3.86
C TRP A 84 6.42 -10.51 -3.01
N LEU A 85 5.92 -11.21 -2.00
CA LEU A 85 6.74 -11.93 -1.04
C LEU A 85 6.73 -13.44 -1.29
N GLU A 86 7.84 -14.08 -0.92
CA GLU A 86 7.94 -15.53 -0.77
C GLU A 86 7.30 -15.96 0.56
N HIS A 87 6.28 -16.82 0.53
CA HIS A 87 5.51 -17.21 1.72
C HIS A 87 6.33 -17.89 2.82
N ARG A 88 7.52 -18.42 2.51
CA ARG A 88 8.33 -19.18 3.49
C ARG A 88 9.15 -18.29 4.42
N ASN A 89 9.60 -17.15 3.94
CA ASN A 89 10.57 -16.30 4.63
C ASN A 89 10.25 -14.81 4.51
N TRP A 90 9.12 -14.46 3.88
CA TRP A 90 8.65 -13.09 3.70
C TRP A 90 9.66 -12.19 2.99
N SER A 91 10.59 -12.77 2.21
CA SER A 91 11.51 -12.00 1.39
C SER A 91 10.85 -11.61 0.08
N LEU A 92 11.33 -10.54 -0.55
CA LEU A 92 10.91 -10.21 -1.91
C LEU A 92 11.15 -11.36 -2.87
N LYS A 93 10.08 -11.72 -3.58
CA LYS A 93 10.08 -12.67 -4.68
C LYS A 93 10.51 -12.00 -5.99
N TYR A 94 10.08 -10.76 -6.18
CA TYR A 94 10.36 -9.93 -7.35
C TYR A 94 10.71 -8.50 -6.92
N ASP A 95 11.04 -7.65 -7.88
CA ASP A 95 11.31 -6.24 -7.64
C ASP A 95 10.11 -5.53 -7.00
N ASN A 96 10.39 -4.35 -6.44
CA ASN A 96 9.38 -3.47 -5.85
C ASN A 96 8.35 -3.00 -6.90
N THR A 97 7.31 -2.30 -6.45
CA THR A 97 6.26 -1.76 -7.32
C THR A 97 6.85 -0.98 -8.50
N ASP A 98 6.53 -1.39 -9.73
CA ASP A 98 6.76 -0.61 -10.93
C ASP A 98 5.68 0.48 -11.05
N TRP A 99 6.05 1.67 -10.62
CA TRP A 99 5.17 2.84 -10.62
C TRP A 99 4.76 3.32 -12.02
N THR A 100 5.41 2.84 -13.09
CA THR A 100 5.15 3.28 -14.48
C THR A 100 3.69 3.07 -14.87
N TYR A 101 3.09 1.96 -14.42
CA TYR A 101 1.72 1.57 -14.81
C TYR A 101 0.67 1.98 -13.79
N VAL A 102 1.07 2.43 -12.60
CA VAL A 102 0.12 2.89 -11.58
C VAL A 102 -0.59 4.17 -12.07
N PRO A 103 -1.94 4.18 -12.18
CA PRO A 103 -2.70 5.30 -12.71
C PRO A 103 -2.45 6.60 -11.91
N ARG A 104 -2.39 7.74 -12.61
CA ARG A 104 -2.21 9.06 -11.97
C ARG A 104 -3.48 9.65 -11.34
N THR A 105 -4.62 8.98 -11.50
CA THR A 105 -5.96 9.49 -11.14
C THR A 105 -6.51 8.90 -9.85
N ILE A 106 -5.74 8.07 -9.15
CA ILE A 106 -6.13 7.42 -7.90
C ILE A 106 -5.38 8.03 -6.72
N ASP A 107 -6.01 7.95 -5.53
CA ASP A 107 -5.35 8.28 -4.27
C ASP A 107 -4.56 7.07 -3.78
N LEU A 108 -3.34 7.30 -3.31
CA LEU A 108 -2.40 6.25 -2.89
C LEU A 108 -2.22 6.24 -1.37
N CYS A 109 -2.06 5.03 -0.83
CA CYS A 109 -1.36 4.79 0.42
C CYS A 109 0.09 4.44 0.06
N LEU A 110 1.06 5.06 0.73
CA LEU A 110 2.44 4.59 0.67
C LEU A 110 2.76 3.85 1.96
N ASP A 111 3.04 2.56 1.81
CA ASP A 111 3.64 1.75 2.85
C ASP A 111 5.17 1.82 2.75
N THR A 112 5.80 2.30 3.83
CA THR A 112 7.24 2.48 3.88
C THR A 112 8.00 1.18 4.02
N GLY A 113 7.49 0.19 4.75
CA GLY A 113 8.18 -1.09 4.91
C GLY A 113 8.20 -1.87 3.61
N HIS A 114 7.07 -1.91 2.90
CA HIS A 114 6.98 -2.47 1.55
C HIS A 114 8.00 -1.83 0.59
N LEU A 115 8.18 -0.51 0.67
CA LEU A 115 9.18 0.20 -0.14
C LEU A 115 10.62 -0.16 0.28
N MET A 116 10.87 -0.36 1.57
CA MET A 116 12.19 -0.69 2.12
C MET A 116 12.74 -2.04 1.64
N LEU A 117 11.89 -3.06 1.45
CA LEU A 117 12.35 -4.41 1.13
C LEU A 117 13.18 -4.50 -0.15
N GLY A 118 12.95 -3.59 -1.11
CA GLY A 118 13.69 -3.55 -2.38
C GLY A 118 15.04 -2.84 -2.31
N CYS A 119 15.41 -2.28 -1.15
CA CYS A 119 16.59 -1.46 -0.98
C CYS A 119 17.69 -2.24 -0.25
N LYS A 120 18.96 -1.97 -0.57
CA LYS A 120 20.11 -2.63 0.09
C LYS A 120 20.45 -2.00 1.43
N ASN A 121 20.09 -0.73 1.61
CA ASN A 121 20.41 0.07 2.79
C ASN A 121 19.51 1.31 2.88
N ARG A 122 19.69 2.03 3.99
CA ARG A 122 18.97 3.27 4.31
C ARG A 122 19.11 4.36 3.25
N ASP A 123 20.30 4.57 2.69
CA ASP A 123 20.52 5.69 1.75
C ASP A 123 19.82 5.45 0.41
N GLU A 124 19.80 4.19 -0.05
CA GLU A 124 19.04 3.77 -1.24
C GLU A 124 17.54 3.96 -1.01
N PHE A 125 17.03 3.52 0.15
CA PHE A 125 15.63 3.72 0.51
C PHE A 125 15.24 5.20 0.58
N LEU A 126 16.03 6.04 1.24
CA LEU A 126 15.73 7.48 1.34
C LEU A 126 15.76 8.17 -0.04
N SER A 127 16.66 7.74 -0.92
CA SER A 127 16.73 8.23 -2.30
C SER A 127 15.49 7.82 -3.10
N LEU A 128 15.09 6.55 -3.00
CA LEU A 128 13.88 6.03 -3.65
C LEU A 128 12.62 6.73 -3.14
N LEU A 129 12.52 6.92 -1.83
CA LEU A 129 11.42 7.61 -1.17
C LEU A 129 11.32 9.07 -1.62
N ASP A 130 12.42 9.81 -1.67
CA ASP A 130 12.45 11.20 -2.16
C ASP A 130 12.01 11.29 -3.63
N MET A 131 12.51 10.40 -4.49
CA MET A 131 12.08 10.33 -5.89
C MET A 131 10.59 10.06 -6.02
N LEU A 132 10.06 9.09 -5.28
CA LEU A 132 8.65 8.73 -5.32
C LEU A 132 7.76 9.87 -4.81
N ILE A 133 8.14 10.52 -3.70
CA ILE A 133 7.38 11.65 -3.16
C ILE A 133 7.39 12.84 -4.12
N LYS A 134 8.49 13.07 -4.87
CA LYS A 134 8.54 14.10 -5.92
C LYS A 134 7.64 13.78 -7.11
N ASP A 135 7.59 12.53 -7.57
CA ASP A 135 6.78 12.12 -8.73
C ASP A 135 5.28 11.95 -8.39
N ARG A 136 4.98 11.37 -7.22
CA ARG A 136 3.64 10.88 -6.83
C ARG A 136 3.08 11.54 -5.58
N GLY A 137 3.80 12.48 -4.95
CA GLY A 137 3.42 13.07 -3.67
C GLY A 137 2.07 13.77 -3.64
N SER A 138 1.52 14.18 -4.80
CA SER A 138 0.17 14.70 -4.93
C SER A 138 -0.91 13.60 -4.89
N GLN A 139 -0.58 12.37 -5.27
CA GLN A 139 -1.47 11.19 -5.17
C GLN A 139 -1.39 10.52 -3.80
N ILE A 140 -0.23 10.57 -3.12
CA ILE A 140 -0.03 9.93 -1.82
C ILE A 140 -0.75 10.74 -0.73
N LYS A 141 -1.91 10.23 -0.28
CA LYS A 141 -2.79 10.85 0.72
C LYS A 141 -2.71 10.19 2.09
N PHE A 142 -2.28 8.92 2.11
CA PHE A 142 -2.20 8.10 3.32
C PHE A 142 -0.84 7.42 3.41
N LEU A 143 -0.40 7.16 4.63
CA LEU A 143 0.88 6.53 4.91
C LEU A 143 0.69 5.39 5.92
N HIS A 144 1.27 4.24 5.61
CA HIS A 144 1.56 3.21 6.59
C HIS A 144 3.04 3.33 6.94
N LEU A 145 3.32 3.64 8.20
CA LEU A 145 4.67 3.91 8.69
C LEU A 145 5.15 2.75 9.54
N HIS A 146 6.07 1.97 9.00
CA HIS A 146 6.87 1.02 9.76
C HIS A 146 8.24 0.81 9.10
N GLU A 147 9.15 0.21 9.85
CA GLU A 147 10.46 -0.19 9.36
C GLU A 147 10.55 -1.72 9.22
N ASN A 148 11.52 -2.17 8.44
CA ASN A 148 11.97 -3.55 8.44
C ASN A 148 13.49 -3.61 8.22
N ASN A 149 14.03 -4.82 8.21
CA ASN A 149 15.46 -5.08 8.09
C ASN A 149 15.98 -5.06 6.64
N PHE A 150 15.22 -4.52 5.68
CA PHE A 150 15.49 -4.52 4.23
C PHE A 150 15.47 -5.89 3.55
N ARG A 151 15.09 -6.97 4.26
CA ARG A 151 15.13 -8.34 3.74
C ARG A 151 13.79 -9.07 3.87
N SER A 152 13.12 -8.89 4.99
CA SER A 152 11.86 -9.54 5.33
C SER A 152 10.91 -8.52 5.94
N ASP A 153 9.62 -8.70 5.69
CA ASP A 153 8.58 -7.80 6.17
C ASP A 153 8.19 -8.07 7.63
N ASP A 154 9.17 -7.95 8.54
CA ASP A 154 9.01 -8.37 9.94
C ASP A 154 8.28 -7.35 10.82
N HIS A 155 7.91 -6.19 10.27
CA HIS A 155 7.20 -5.09 10.95
C HIS A 155 7.89 -4.72 12.27
N ASP A 156 9.13 -4.22 12.19
CA ASP A 156 9.94 -3.93 13.37
C ASP A 156 9.21 -2.93 14.30
N PRO A 157 9.20 -3.18 15.64
CA PRO A 157 8.21 -2.62 16.56
C PRO A 157 8.17 -1.11 16.72
N VAL A 158 9.21 -0.37 16.29
CA VAL A 158 9.23 1.09 16.38
C VAL A 158 10.10 1.70 15.26
N PRO A 159 9.55 2.60 14.41
CA PRO A 159 10.35 3.42 13.51
C PRO A 159 11.36 4.28 14.29
N GLY A 160 12.62 4.31 13.86
CA GLY A 160 13.64 5.12 14.50
C GLY A 160 15.05 4.98 13.95
N ILE A 161 15.35 3.92 13.20
CA ILE A 161 16.68 3.72 12.59
C ILE A 161 16.69 4.31 11.18
N VAL A 162 15.67 3.99 10.39
CA VAL A 162 15.56 4.40 8.99
C VAL A 162 14.68 5.64 8.85
N LEU A 163 13.45 5.56 9.36
CA LEU A 163 12.45 6.61 9.47
C LEU A 163 12.70 7.43 10.75
N THR A 164 13.77 8.22 10.72
CA THR A 164 14.04 9.17 11.81
C THR A 164 12.88 10.16 11.98
N LYS A 165 12.79 10.80 13.16
CA LYS A 165 11.76 11.82 13.42
C LYS A 165 11.70 12.92 12.35
N SER A 166 12.85 13.34 11.82
CA SER A 166 12.92 14.31 10.73
C SER A 166 12.29 13.79 9.42
N VAL A 167 12.57 12.53 9.06
CA VAL A 167 11.99 11.88 7.87
C VAL A 167 10.48 11.71 8.06
N MET A 168 10.03 11.20 9.20
CA MET A 168 8.61 11.06 9.50
C MET A 168 7.88 12.40 9.43
N ASN A 169 8.40 13.46 10.07
CA ASN A 169 7.79 14.79 10.01
C ASN A 169 7.65 15.33 8.58
N TRP A 170 8.63 15.06 7.72
CA TRP A 170 8.58 15.43 6.31
C TRP A 170 7.52 14.63 5.55
N LEU A 171 7.45 13.31 5.78
CA LEU A 171 6.47 12.43 5.13
C LEU A 171 5.03 12.76 5.52
N ILE A 172 4.74 12.87 6.81
CA ILE A 172 3.36 13.05 7.32
C ILE A 172 2.79 14.44 7.05
N LYS A 173 3.60 15.38 6.57
CA LYS A 173 3.15 16.74 6.31
C LYS A 173 2.00 16.71 5.30
N ASP A 174 0.84 17.21 5.73
CA ASP A 174 -0.40 17.28 4.95
C ASP A 174 -0.98 15.92 4.53
N ARG A 175 -0.66 14.84 5.25
CA ARG A 175 -1.12 13.47 4.99
C ARG A 175 -1.68 12.81 6.26
N ASP A 176 -2.69 11.97 6.08
CA ASP A 176 -3.14 11.06 7.14
C ASP A 176 -2.14 9.88 7.24
N PHE A 177 -1.98 9.27 8.42
CA PHE A 177 -1.06 8.14 8.59
C PHE A 177 -1.49 7.20 9.73
N ILE A 178 -0.97 5.97 9.67
CA ILE A 178 -0.90 5.04 10.81
C ILE A 178 0.55 4.58 11.01
N ILE A 179 0.86 4.15 12.22
CA ILE A 179 2.11 3.46 12.53
C ILE A 179 1.72 1.99 12.68
N GLU A 180 2.15 1.15 11.73
CA GLU A 180 1.83 -0.26 11.79
C GLU A 180 2.61 -0.95 12.91
N LYS A 181 1.98 -1.94 13.54
CA LYS A 181 2.55 -2.68 14.66
C LYS A 181 2.99 -4.07 14.18
N PRO A 182 3.98 -4.69 14.85
CA PRO A 182 4.36 -6.07 14.56
C PRO A 182 3.15 -6.99 14.59
N TRP A 183 3.14 -7.98 13.71
CA TRP A 183 2.17 -9.08 13.73
C TRP A 183 2.21 -9.76 15.11
N SER A 184 1.16 -9.57 15.91
CA SER A 184 0.99 -10.18 17.24
C SER A 184 0.40 -11.58 17.17
#